data_AF-A0A0F7KWE9-F1
#
_entry.id   AF-A0A0F7KWE9-F1
#
_cell.length_a   1.000
_cell.length_b   1.000
_cell.length_c   1.000
_cell.angle_alpha   90.00
_cell.angle_beta   90.00
_cell.angle_gamma   90.00
#
_symmetry.space_group_name_H-M   'P 1'
#
loop_
_entity.id
_entity.type
_entity.pdbx_description
1 polymer ?
#
loop_
_entity_poly.entity_id
_entity_poly.type
_entity_poly.pdbx_seq_one_letter_code
_entity_poly.pdbx_strand_id
1 'polypeptide(L)'
;MNPGLTLRPLCPVHPRARSGQNGDMVFSWARRARGAWDWPDLVEPPLAEQTEAYRAGVGNPDAPSLVWDLAHPRLELSAATWATLQADHSGAPLWVRQIGSFSASDPLLLTQID
;
A
#
# COMPACT_ATOMS: atom_id res chain seq x y z
N MET A 1 -35.28 -5.34 -3.44
CA MET A 1 -33.94 -5.74 -3.00
C MET A 1 -32.97 -4.85 -3.78
N ASN A 2 -32.34 -3.86 -3.13
CA ASN A 2 -31.52 -2.84 -3.81
C ASN A 2 -30.16 -3.44 -4.22
N PRO A 3 -29.81 -3.51 -5.53
CA PRO A 3 -28.48 -3.92 -5.97
C PRO A 3 -27.62 -2.67 -6.16
N GLY A 4 -26.92 -2.26 -5.11
CA GLY A 4 -25.94 -1.18 -5.17
C GLY A 4 -25.12 -1.20 -3.89
N LEU A 5 -23.81 -0.88 -3.99
CA LEU A 5 -22.78 -0.89 -2.94
C LEU A 5 -22.04 -2.25 -2.91
N THR A 6 -20.82 -2.42 -3.44
CA THR A 6 -19.61 -1.79 -2.88
C THR A 6 -18.38 -2.10 -3.76
N LEU A 7 -18.16 -1.30 -4.81
CA LEU A 7 -16.97 -1.35 -5.69
C LEU A 7 -15.77 -0.55 -5.11
N ARG A 8 -15.41 -0.73 -3.84
CA ARG A 8 -14.16 -0.16 -3.27
C ARG A 8 -13.13 -1.25 -2.97
N PRO A 9 -11.97 -1.29 -3.66
CA PRO A 9 -10.93 -2.27 -3.38
C PRO A 9 -10.57 -2.27 -1.89
N LEU A 10 -10.46 -3.46 -1.30
CA LEU A 10 -10.21 -3.63 0.14
C LEU A 10 -8.84 -3.03 0.49
N CYS A 11 -8.79 -2.23 1.55
CA CYS A 11 -7.58 -1.57 2.00
C CYS A 11 -6.49 -2.61 2.34
N PRO A 12 -5.19 -2.30 2.12
CA PRO A 12 -4.10 -3.10 2.66
C PRO A 12 -4.25 -3.25 4.18
N VAL A 13 -3.80 -4.36 4.77
CA VAL A 13 -3.91 -4.61 6.22
C VAL A 13 -2.61 -5.18 6.80
N HIS A 14 -2.51 -5.23 8.14
CA HIS A 14 -1.34 -5.72 8.88
C HIS A 14 -0.03 -5.02 8.51
N PRO A 15 0.07 -3.67 8.67
CA PRO A 15 1.33 -2.97 8.48
C PRO A 15 2.36 -3.52 9.48
N ARG A 16 3.55 -3.84 8.98
CA ARG A 16 4.69 -4.27 9.78
C ARG A 16 5.86 -3.36 9.46
N ALA A 17 6.39 -2.70 10.48
CA ALA A 17 7.62 -1.93 10.41
C ALA A 17 8.74 -2.74 11.06
N ARG A 18 9.92 -2.76 10.43
CA ARG A 18 11.13 -3.35 10.99
C ARG A 18 12.29 -2.41 10.74
N SER A 19 12.95 -2.00 11.82
CA SER A 19 14.25 -1.34 11.76
C SER A 19 15.35 -2.39 11.54
N GLY A 20 16.22 -2.18 10.57
CA GLY A 20 17.45 -2.94 10.43
C GLY A 20 18.56 -2.40 11.34
N GLN A 21 19.65 -3.16 11.44
CA GLN A 21 20.78 -2.85 12.33
C GLN A 21 21.52 -1.56 11.96
N ASN A 22 21.32 -1.05 10.74
CA ASN A 22 21.99 0.15 10.23
C ASN A 22 21.07 1.38 10.27
N GLY A 23 19.88 1.28 10.87
CA GLY A 23 18.88 2.36 10.89
C GLY A 23 17.99 2.41 9.64
N ASP A 24 18.11 1.41 8.75
CA ASP A 24 17.17 1.22 7.64
C ASP A 24 15.78 0.86 8.17
N MET A 25 14.74 1.28 7.45
CA MET A 25 13.36 0.99 7.78
C MET A 25 12.70 0.22 6.64
N VAL A 26 12.20 -0.96 6.98
CA VAL A 26 11.45 -1.81 6.06
C VAL A 26 10.01 -1.89 6.52
N PHE A 27 9.10 -1.44 5.67
CA PHE A 27 7.66 -1.59 5.86
C PHE A 27 7.14 -2.68 4.93
N SER A 28 6.29 -3.56 5.44
CA SER A 28 5.55 -4.54 4.65
C SER A 28 4.11 -4.62 5.09
N TRP A 29 3.23 -5.07 4.20
CA TRP A 29 1.80 -5.20 4.47
C TRP A 29 1.23 -6.43 3.75
N ALA A 30 0.10 -6.92 4.23
CA ALA A 30 -0.63 -7.97 3.53
C ALA A 30 -1.51 -7.36 2.43
N ARG A 31 -1.38 -7.89 1.21
CA ARG A 31 -2.34 -7.64 0.14
C ARG A 31 -3.69 -8.27 0.50
N ARG A 32 -4.78 -7.51 0.39
CA ARG A 32 -6.14 -8.07 0.36
C ARG A 32 -6.62 -8.18 -1.08
N ALA A 33 -6.48 -9.37 -1.66
CA ALA A 33 -7.24 -9.70 -2.87
C ALA A 33 -8.72 -9.89 -2.51
N ARG A 34 -9.64 -9.34 -3.30
CA ARG A 34 -11.02 -9.84 -3.28
C ARG A 34 -10.97 -11.25 -3.88
N GLY A 35 -11.55 -12.21 -3.17
CA GLY A 35 -11.28 -13.63 -3.36
C GLY A 35 -11.32 -14.11 -4.81
N ALA A 36 -10.27 -14.81 -5.22
CA ALA A 36 -10.45 -15.97 -6.08
C ALA A 36 -10.72 -17.16 -5.14
N TRP A 37 -11.97 -17.31 -4.73
CA TRP A 37 -12.48 -18.58 -4.22
C TRP A 37 -13.52 -19.13 -5.19
N ASP A 38 -13.15 -19.10 -6.46
CA ASP A 38 -13.80 -19.89 -7.49
C ASP A 38 -12.76 -20.95 -7.88
N TRP A 39 -13.05 -22.22 -7.63
CA TRP A 39 -12.44 -23.28 -8.40
C TRP A 39 -13.32 -23.41 -9.64
N PRO A 40 -12.95 -22.89 -10.83
CA PRO A 40 -13.66 -23.24 -12.03
C PRO A 40 -13.04 -24.53 -12.56
N ASP A 41 -13.73 -25.63 -12.35
CA ASP A 41 -13.67 -26.72 -13.31
C ASP A 41 -14.11 -26.12 -14.66
N LEU A 42 -13.16 -26.04 -15.59
CA LEU A 42 -13.32 -25.65 -16.99
C LEU A 42 -14.04 -24.32 -17.28
N VAL A 43 -13.25 -23.24 -17.41
CA VAL A 43 -13.32 -22.28 -18.54
C VAL A 43 -12.17 -21.30 -18.34
N GLU A 44 -11.28 -21.16 -19.33
CA GLU A 44 -10.18 -20.20 -19.31
C GLU A 44 -10.71 -18.76 -19.22
N PRO A 45 -10.49 -18.03 -18.11
CA PRO A 45 -10.82 -16.61 -18.07
C PRO A 45 -9.72 -15.82 -18.80
N PRO A 46 -10.03 -14.72 -19.51
CA PRO A 46 -9.01 -13.84 -20.05
C PRO A 46 -8.24 -13.22 -18.89
N LEU A 47 -7.03 -13.73 -18.66
CA LEU A 47 -6.09 -13.29 -17.63
C LEU A 47 -5.50 -11.93 -18.03
N ALA A 48 -6.32 -10.87 -17.98
CA ALA A 48 -5.78 -9.52 -17.90
C ALA A 48 -5.23 -9.37 -16.47
N GLU A 49 -3.96 -9.78 -16.31
CA GLU A 49 -3.21 -9.72 -15.07
C GLU A 49 -3.45 -8.36 -14.40
N GLN A 50 -4.10 -8.37 -13.23
CA GLN A 50 -4.16 -7.19 -12.38
C GLN A 50 -2.71 -6.87 -11.98
N THR A 51 -2.06 -5.94 -12.68
CA THR A 51 -0.72 -5.49 -12.33
C THR A 51 -0.75 -4.99 -10.89
N GLU A 52 -0.06 -5.70 -10.00
CA GLU A 52 -0.01 -5.37 -8.59
C GLU A 52 0.87 -4.13 -8.41
N ALA A 53 0.24 -2.98 -8.18
CA ALA A 53 0.91 -1.72 -7.96
C ALA A 53 0.46 -1.11 -6.62
N TYR A 54 1.40 -0.51 -5.91
CA TYR A 54 1.16 0.23 -4.68
C TYR A 54 1.78 1.61 -4.77
N ARG A 55 1.20 2.53 -4.05
CA ARG A 55 1.72 3.88 -3.89
C ARG A 55 1.82 4.22 -2.42
N ALA A 56 3.03 4.45 -1.93
CA ALA A 56 3.28 4.97 -0.61
C ALA A 56 3.43 6.49 -0.64
N GLY A 57 3.09 7.17 0.44
CA GLY A 57 3.28 8.61 0.54
C GLY A 57 3.34 9.14 1.96
N VAL A 58 3.87 10.35 2.09
CA VAL A 58 3.99 11.08 3.36
C VAL A 58 3.00 12.23 3.39
N GLY A 59 2.37 12.44 4.54
CA GLY A 59 1.44 13.54 4.76
C GLY A 59 0.02 13.20 4.30
N ASN A 60 -0.73 14.20 3.85
CA ASN A 60 -2.13 14.00 3.46
C ASN A 60 -2.24 13.05 2.24
N PRO A 61 -3.04 11.97 2.29
CA PRO A 61 -3.25 11.06 1.16
C PRO A 61 -3.78 11.72 -0.13
N ASP A 62 -4.52 12.82 0.00
CA ASP A 62 -5.07 13.60 -1.12
C ASP A 62 -4.07 14.63 -1.66
N ALA A 63 -3.06 14.99 -0.87
CA ALA A 63 -2.01 15.95 -1.22
C ALA A 63 -0.67 15.54 -0.57
N PRO A 64 -0.04 14.44 -1.03
CA PRO A 64 1.19 13.95 -0.42
C PRO A 64 2.36 14.89 -0.65
N SER A 65 3.21 15.03 0.37
CA SER A 65 4.49 15.73 0.27
C SER A 65 5.51 14.92 -0.54
N LEU A 66 5.48 13.60 -0.37
CA LEU A 66 6.37 12.64 -1.02
C LEU A 66 5.58 11.41 -1.43
N VAL A 67 5.99 10.78 -2.54
CA VAL A 67 5.33 9.61 -3.13
C VAL A 67 6.36 8.62 -3.64
N TRP A 68 6.11 7.33 -3.40
CA TRP A 68 6.84 6.21 -4.00
C TRP A 68 5.89 5.25 -4.68
N ASP A 69 6.24 4.84 -5.91
CA ASP A 69 5.57 3.77 -6.63
C ASP A 69 6.29 2.44 -6.39
N LEU A 70 5.53 1.41 -6.02
CA LEU A 70 6.04 0.13 -5.56
C LEU A 70 5.32 -0.99 -6.32
N ALA A 71 6.10 -1.95 -6.84
CA ALA A 71 5.57 -3.14 -7.52
C ALA A 71 5.32 -4.32 -6.56
N HIS A 72 5.73 -4.19 -5.29
CA HIS A 72 5.65 -5.25 -4.29
C HIS A 72 5.07 -4.68 -2.99
N PRO A 73 4.47 -5.51 -2.10
CA PRO A 73 3.90 -5.07 -0.83
C PRO A 73 4.98 -4.78 0.24
N ARG A 74 6.01 -4.03 -0.16
CA ARG A 74 7.18 -3.68 0.65
C ARG A 74 7.72 -2.31 0.25
N LEU A 75 8.01 -1.48 1.25
CA LEU A 75 8.75 -0.23 1.10
C LEU A 75 10.05 -0.35 1.90
N GLU A 76 11.18 -0.04 1.26
CA GLU A 76 12.49 -0.05 1.88
C GLU A 76 13.04 1.37 1.86
N LEU A 77 13.29 1.92 3.05
CA LEU A 77 13.88 3.23 3.24
C LEU A 77 15.28 3.05 3.84
N SER A 78 16.28 3.62 3.18
CA SER A 78 17.63 3.66 3.73
C SER A 78 17.65 4.47 5.02
N ALA A 79 18.65 4.25 5.88
CA ALA A 79 18.81 5.03 7.10
C ALA A 79 18.90 6.54 6.84
N ALA A 80 19.60 6.94 5.76
CA ALA A 80 19.70 8.34 5.36
C ALA A 80 18.33 8.92 4.93
N THR A 81 17.55 8.15 4.16
CA THR A 81 16.20 8.55 3.76
C THR A 81 15.30 8.67 4.99
N TRP A 82 15.33 7.68 5.89
CA TRP A 82 14.50 7.71 7.09
C TRP A 82 14.84 8.89 8.00
N ALA A 83 16.13 9.15 8.24
CA ALA A 83 16.57 10.31 9.03
C ALA A 83 16.14 11.65 8.40
N THR A 84 16.17 11.76 7.07
CA THR A 84 15.67 12.94 6.36
C THR A 84 14.17 13.12 6.55
N LEU A 85 13.41 12.02 6.46
CA LEU A 85 11.96 12.06 6.72
C LEU A 85 11.65 12.46 8.16
N GLN A 86 12.39 11.94 9.14
CA GLN A 86 12.23 12.33 10.54
C GLN A 86 12.51 13.83 10.76
N ALA A 87 13.53 14.39 10.09
CA ALA A 87 13.86 15.81 10.20
C ALA A 87 12.83 16.72 9.53
N ASP A 88 12.38 16.38 8.32
CA ASP A 88 11.56 17.26 7.48
C ASP A 88 10.04 17.05 7.67
N HIS A 89 9.65 15.88 8.18
CA HIS A 89 8.26 15.42 8.23
C HIS A 89 7.90 14.74 9.56
N SER A 90 8.55 15.09 10.67
CA SER A 90 8.16 14.63 12.01
C SER A 90 6.67 14.86 12.28
N GLY A 91 5.99 13.85 12.82
CA GLY A 91 4.55 13.83 13.06
C GLY A 91 3.68 13.55 11.82
N ALA A 92 4.27 13.48 10.62
CA ALA A 92 3.49 13.18 9.41
C ALA A 92 3.18 11.68 9.28
N PRO A 93 1.99 11.30 8.77
CA PRO A 93 1.68 9.92 8.47
C PRO A 93 2.45 9.44 7.24
N LEU A 94 3.09 8.27 7.36
CA LEU A 94 3.51 7.46 6.23
C LEU A 94 2.42 6.43 5.94
N TRP A 95 1.89 6.43 4.72
CA TRP A 95 0.79 5.55 4.32
C TRP A 95 1.08 4.84 3.00
N VAL A 96 0.30 3.81 2.70
CA VAL A 96 0.31 3.10 1.42
C VAL A 96 -1.10 2.80 0.93
N ARG A 97 -1.32 2.86 -0.38
CA ARG A 97 -2.55 2.42 -1.03
C ARG A 97 -2.24 1.47 -2.18
N GLN A 98 -3.14 0.53 -2.42
CA GLN A 98 -3.07 -0.30 -3.62
C GLN A 98 -3.64 0.50 -4.80
N ILE A 99 -2.96 0.46 -5.93
CA ILE A 99 -3.38 1.07 -7.19
C ILE A 99 -3.96 -0.05 -8.05
N GLY A 100 -5.29 -0.10 -8.15
CA GLY A 100 -5.98 -0.98 -9.09
C GLY A 100 -6.19 -0.29 -10.43
N SER A 101 -6.52 -1.07 -11.47
CA SER A 101 -6.72 -0.58 -12.84
C SER A 101 -7.83 0.48 -12.98
N PHE A 102 -8.77 0.55 -12.04
CA PHE A 102 -9.93 1.46 -12.09
C PHE A 102 -9.99 2.46 -10.92
N SER A 103 -9.34 2.18 -9.78
CA SER A 103 -9.32 3.08 -8.62
C SER A 103 -8.22 2.66 -7.64
N ALA A 104 -7.70 3.62 -6.88
CA ALA A 104 -6.90 3.34 -5.70
C ALA A 104 -7.79 2.87 -4.52
N SER A 105 -7.22 2.07 -3.62
CA SER A 105 -7.83 1.74 -2.32
C SER A 105 -7.78 2.94 -1.37
N ASP A 106 -8.53 2.85 -0.26
CA ASP A 106 -8.29 3.74 0.88
C ASP A 106 -6.84 3.55 1.39
N PRO A 107 -6.20 4.61 1.94
CA PRO A 107 -4.84 4.53 2.44
C PRO A 107 -4.76 3.71 3.73
N LEU A 108 -3.79 2.79 3.78
CA LEU A 108 -3.34 2.13 4.99
C LEU A 108 -2.24 2.99 5.63
N LEU A 109 -2.42 3.37 6.90
CA LEU A 109 -1.34 3.97 7.69
C LEU A 109 -0.26 2.93 7.99
N LEU A 110 0.99 3.19 7.60
CA LEU A 110 2.15 2.36 7.90
C LEU A 110 2.77 2.73 9.25
N THR A 111 3.00 4.03 9.48
CA THR A 111 3.49 4.58 10.76
C THR A 111 3.27 6.09 10.82
N GLN A 112 3.44 6.68 12.01
CA GLN A 112 3.82 8.10 12.10
C GLN A 112 5.34 8.19 11.97
N ILE A 113 5.81 9.23 11.29
CA ILE A 113 7.24 9.55 11.25
C ILE A 113 7.56 10.26 12.57
N ASP A 114 8.37 9.65 13.44
CA ASP A 114 8.84 10.23 14.70
C ASP A 114 10.36 10.33 14.74
#